data_AF-A0ABD5TYA1-F1
#
_entry.id   AF-A0ABD5TYA1-F1
#
_cell.length_a   1.000
_cell.length_b   1.000
_cell.length_c   1.000
_cell.angle_alpha   90.00
_cell.angle_beta   90.00
_cell.angle_gamma   90.00
#
_symmetry.space_group_name_H-M   'P 1'
#
loop_
_entity.id
_entity.type
_entity.pdbx_description
1 polymer ?
#
loop_
_entity_poly.entity_id
_entity_poly.type
_entity_poly.pdbx_seq_one_letter_code
_entity_poly.pdbx_strand_id
1 'polypeptide(L)'
;MTETEFCSCDVTDFLAEGFTEIGVDAASVQARLSGRCIQCGTEGTTEWMTLGRIVERDERAFLPVDNDAVQALSQRSSNDEPDD
;
A
#
# COMPACT_ATOMS: atom_id res chain seq x y z
N MET A 1 -11.31 3.20 14.11
CA MET A 1 -10.77 2.52 12.94
C MET A 1 -10.94 3.48 11.79
N THR A 2 -9.93 4.28 11.51
CA THR A 2 -9.92 5.07 10.28
C THR A 2 -9.82 4.10 9.09
N GLU A 3 -10.23 4.52 7.89
CA GLU A 3 -10.23 3.66 6.69
C GLU A 3 -8.86 3.07 6.31
N THR A 4 -7.78 3.46 7.01
CA THR A 4 -6.40 3.04 6.77
C THR A 4 -5.86 2.04 7.81
N GLU A 5 -6.58 1.77 8.90
CA GLU A 5 -6.11 0.87 9.96
C GLU A 5 -6.57 -0.58 9.70
N PHE A 6 -5.62 -1.46 9.36
CA PHE A 6 -5.88 -2.90 9.14
C PHE A 6 -6.38 -3.61 10.42
N CYS A 7 -5.83 -3.25 11.58
CA CYS A 7 -6.23 -3.77 12.88
C CYS A 7 -5.98 -2.73 13.99
N SER A 8 -6.38 -3.03 15.22
CA SER A 8 -6.23 -2.13 16.38
C SER A 8 -4.89 -2.23 17.11
N CYS A 9 -3.88 -2.87 16.52
CA CYS A 9 -2.53 -2.90 17.09
C CYS A 9 -1.85 -1.54 16.91
N ASP A 10 -1.05 -1.10 17.89
CA ASP A 10 -0.32 0.18 17.82
C ASP A 10 0.53 0.30 16.54
N VAL A 11 1.15 -0.81 16.14
CA VAL A 11 1.78 -1.01 14.83
C VAL A 11 1.27 -2.33 14.29
N THR A 12 0.79 -2.36 13.05
CA THR A 12 0.39 -3.63 12.41
C THR A 12 1.64 -4.32 11.87
N ASP A 13 2.11 -5.37 12.56
CA ASP A 13 3.14 -6.28 12.05
C ASP A 13 2.48 -7.33 11.15
N PHE A 14 2.53 -7.12 9.83
CA PHE A 14 1.74 -7.86 8.85
C PHE A 14 2.57 -8.91 8.09
N LEU A 15 2.14 -10.17 8.17
CA LEU A 15 2.64 -11.24 7.31
C LEU A 15 1.86 -11.23 6.00
N ALA A 16 2.51 -10.78 4.92
CA ALA A 16 1.95 -10.87 3.58
C ALA A 16 2.06 -12.31 3.04
N GLU A 17 0.94 -12.86 2.57
CA GLU A 17 0.85 -14.22 2.01
C GLU A 17 0.66 -14.20 0.49
N GLY A 18 0.17 -13.10 -0.07
CA GLY A 18 0.06 -12.92 -1.52
C GLY A 18 -0.47 -11.56 -1.93
N PHE A 19 -0.41 -11.28 -3.24
CA PHE A 19 -1.02 -10.11 -3.86
C PHE A 19 -2.46 -10.44 -4.25
N THR A 20 -3.42 -9.65 -3.78
CA THR A 20 -4.83 -9.73 -4.21
C THR A 20 -5.06 -8.86 -5.44
N GLU A 21 -4.42 -7.69 -5.49
CA GLU A 21 -4.58 -6.73 -6.59
C GLU A 21 -3.27 -5.95 -6.81
N ILE A 22 -2.97 -5.62 -8.08
CA ILE A 22 -1.83 -4.79 -8.48
C ILE A 22 -2.35 -3.72 -9.43
N GLY A 23 -1.97 -2.47 -9.18
CA GLY A 23 -2.39 -1.31 -9.96
C GLY A 23 -1.26 -0.31 -10.19
N VAL A 24 -1.43 0.52 -11.21
CA VAL A 24 -0.56 1.66 -11.48
C VAL A 24 -1.40 2.93 -11.42
N ASP A 25 -1.00 3.88 -10.57
CA ASP A 25 -1.61 5.20 -10.46
C ASP A 25 -0.56 6.26 -10.78
N ALA A 26 -0.75 6.97 -11.89
CA ALA A 26 0.27 7.78 -12.53
C ALA A 26 1.60 7.00 -12.70
N ALA A 27 2.62 7.34 -11.91
CA ALA A 27 3.91 6.65 -11.91
C ALA A 27 4.05 5.63 -10.76
N SER A 28 3.13 5.62 -9.80
CA SER A 28 3.20 4.75 -8.61
C SER A 28 2.68 3.36 -8.93
N VAL A 29 3.44 2.32 -8.56
CA VAL A 29 2.98 0.94 -8.58
C VAL A 29 2.50 0.60 -7.19
N GLN A 30 1.24 0.16 -7.08
CA GLN A 30 0.60 -0.13 -5.81
C GLN A 30 0.01 -1.54 -5.81
N ALA A 31 -0.15 -2.12 -4.63
CA ALA A 31 -0.80 -3.42 -4.48
C ALA A 31 -1.63 -3.52 -3.20
N ARG A 32 -2.59 -4.45 -3.22
CA ARG A 32 -3.31 -4.92 -2.04
C ARG A 32 -2.82 -6.32 -1.69
N LEU A 33 -2.51 -6.55 -0.43
CA LEU A 33 -1.91 -7.79 0.05
C LEU A 33 -2.92 -8.57 0.89
N SER A 34 -3.04 -9.87 0.66
CA SER A 34 -3.72 -10.77 1.59
C SER A 34 -2.74 -11.29 2.63
N GLY A 35 -3.21 -11.43 3.87
CA GLY A 35 -2.38 -11.94 4.95
C GLY A 35 -2.99 -11.70 6.33
N ARG A 36 -2.13 -11.66 7.35
CA ARG A 36 -2.55 -11.47 8.74
C ARG A 36 -1.58 -10.67 9.60
N CYS A 37 -2.12 -10.02 10.63
CA CYS A 37 -1.29 -9.45 11.69
C CYS A 37 -0.67 -10.58 12.53
N ILE A 38 0.65 -10.55 12.70
CA ILE A 38 1.40 -11.54 13.49
C ILE A 38 1.05 -11.42 14.98
N GLN A 39 0.75 -10.21 15.45
CA GLN A 39 0.50 -9.95 16.87
C GLN A 39 -0.91 -10.39 17.33
N CYS A 40 -1.96 -9.95 16.62
CA CYS A 40 -3.34 -10.21 17.04
C CYS A 40 -4.07 -11.27 16.21
N GLY A 41 -3.48 -11.72 15.10
CA GLY A 41 -4.06 -12.74 14.23
C GLY A 41 -5.17 -12.24 13.30
N THR A 42 -5.49 -10.95 13.27
CA THR A 42 -6.47 -10.40 12.31
C THR A 42 -6.06 -10.73 10.88
N GLU A 43 -6.94 -11.36 10.12
CA GLU A 43 -6.74 -11.73 8.72
C GLU A 43 -7.52 -10.79 7.80
N GLY A 44 -7.01 -10.54 6.60
CA GLY A 44 -7.69 -9.65 5.67
C GLY A 44 -6.89 -9.31 4.42
N THR A 45 -7.34 -8.26 3.74
CA THR A 45 -6.61 -7.62 2.65
C THR A 45 -6.26 -6.20 3.05
N THR A 46 -5.03 -5.76 2.78
CA THR A 46 -4.60 -4.38 3.06
C THR A 46 -5.31 -3.38 2.15
N GLU A 47 -5.29 -2.13 2.56
CA GLU A 47 -5.45 -1.02 1.62
C GLU A 47 -4.27 -0.96 0.63
N TRP A 48 -4.37 -0.09 -0.37
CA TRP A 48 -3.33 0.08 -1.38
C TRP A 48 -2.00 0.51 -0.75
N MET A 49 -0.98 -0.31 -0.94
CA MET A 49 0.40 -0.04 -0.51
C MET A 49 1.27 0.24 -1.72
N THR A 50 2.12 1.27 -1.64
CA THR A 50 3.08 1.59 -2.70
C THR A 50 4.24 0.60 -2.68
N LEU A 51 4.48 -0.05 -3.83
CA LEU A 51 5.60 -0.97 -4.03
C LEU A 51 6.81 -0.29 -4.68
N GLY A 52 6.57 0.82 -5.38
CA GLY A 52 7.62 1.56 -6.06
C GLY A 52 7.04 2.50 -7.10
N ARG A 53 7.88 2.92 -8.04
CA ARG A 53 7.47 3.79 -9.14
C ARG A 53 8.08 3.37 -10.46
N ILE A 54 7.40 3.67 -11.55
CA ILE A 54 7.94 3.58 -12.91
C ILE A 54 8.56 4.94 -13.25
N VAL A 55 9.76 4.94 -13.80
CA VAL A 55 10.39 6.15 -14.33
C VAL A 55 10.39 6.13 -15.86
N GLU A 56 10.06 7.26 -16.48
CA GLU A 56 9.97 7.42 -17.93
C GLU A 56 11.32 7.29 -18.65
N ARG A 57 12.45 7.49 -17.94
CA ARG A 57 13.80 7.34 -18.50
C ARG A 57 14.20 5.87 -18.56
N ASP A 58 14.87 5.52 -19.66
CA ASP A 58 15.48 4.20 -19.93
C ASP A 58 14.50 3.03 -19.71
N GLU A 59 13.82 2.63 -20.80
CA GLU A 59 13.02 1.39 -20.89
C GLU A 59 11.78 1.29 -19.98
N ARG A 60 11.32 2.40 -19.38
CA ARG A 60 10.23 2.39 -18.37
C ARG A 60 10.58 1.48 -17.19
N ALA A 61 11.75 1.73 -16.59
CA ALA A 61 12.24 0.96 -15.46
C ALA A 61 11.37 1.10 -14.21
N PHE A 62 11.14 -0.02 -13.52
CA PHE A 62 10.56 -0.05 -12.18
C PHE A 62 11.64 0.18 -11.13
N LEU A 63 11.40 1.15 -10.25
CA LEU A 63 12.23 1.44 -9.07
C LEU A 63 11.44 1.06 -7.82
N PRO A 64 11.83 -0.02 -7.10
CA PRO A 64 11.14 -0.43 -5.89
C PRO A 64 11.34 0.60 -4.78
N VAL A 65 10.45 0.57 -3.78
CA VAL A 65 10.69 1.24 -2.51
C VAL A 65 11.94 0.66 -1.84
N ASP A 66 12.66 1.51 -1.11
CA ASP A 66 13.76 1.07 -0.26
C ASP A 66 13.21 0.48 1.03
N ASN A 67 13.47 -0.81 1.25
CA ASN A 67 12.97 -1.55 2.41
C ASN A 67 13.70 -1.17 3.71
N ASP A 68 14.89 -0.57 3.61
CA ASP A 68 15.66 -0.11 4.78
C ASP A 68 15.31 1.34 5.17
N ALA A 69 14.48 2.02 4.36
CA ALA A 69 14.08 3.40 4.59
C ALA A 69 12.67 3.51 5.21
N VAL A 70 12.48 4.48 6.10
CA VAL A 70 11.16 4.85 6.61
C VAL A 70 10.36 5.52 5.51
N GLN A 71 9.19 4.96 5.20
CA GLN A 71 8.29 5.49 4.18
C GLN A 71 7.23 6.39 4.83
N ALA A 72 7.07 7.61 4.32
CA ALA A 72 5.94 8.44 4.66
C ALA A 72 4.69 7.85 4.00
N LEU A 73 3.70 7.46 4.80
CA LEU A 73 2.37 7.10 4.32
C LEU A 73 1.67 8.39 3.87
N SER A 74 1.90 8.81 2.62
CA SER A 74 1.13 9.89 2.02
C SER A 74 -0.30 9.38 1.82
N GLN A 75 -1.22 9.83 2.67
CA GLN A 75 -2.65 9.58 2.47
C GLN A 75 -3.09 10.26 1.17
N ARG A 76 -3.61 9.50 0.21
CA ARG A 76 -4.51 10.08 -0.80
C ARG A 76 -5.77 10.47 -0.04
N SER A 77 -5.98 11.77 0.15
CA SER A 77 -7.33 12.27 0.43
C SER A 77 -8.19 11.82 -0.75
N SER A 78 -9.10 10.87 -0.52
CA SER A 78 -10.24 10.68 -1.42
C SER A 78 -11.11 11.93 -1.29
N ASN A 79 -10.72 13.02 -1.95
CA ASN A 79 -11.54 14.21 -2.09
C ASN A 79 -11.75 14.46 -3.58
N ASP A 80 -12.38 13.47 -4.22
CA ASP A 80 -13.03 13.61 -5.51
C ASP A 80 -14.53 13.35 -5.26
N GLU A 81 -15.15 14.24 -4.49
CA GLU A 81 -16.58 14.49 -4.61
C GLU A 81 -16.74 15.40 -5.83
N PRO A 82 -17.47 15.00 -6.88
CA PRO A 82 -17.88 15.95 -7.90
C PRO A 82 -18.94 16.87 -7.29
N ASP A 83 -18.69 18.18 -7.36
CA ASP A 83 -19.72 19.22 -7.21
C ASP A 83 -20.87 18.95 -8.21
N ASP A 84 -22.02 18.45 -7.72
CA ASP A 84 -23.40 18.89 -8.04
C ASP A 84 -24.47 18.04 -7.30
#